data_AF-A0AB33AJA9-F1
#
_entry.id   AF-A0AB33AJA9-F1
#
_cell.length_a   1.000
_cell.length_b   1.000
_cell.length_c   1.000
_cell.angle_alpha   90.00
_cell.angle_beta   90.00
_cell.angle_gamma   90.00
#
_symmetry.space_group_name_H-M   'P 1'
#
loop_
_entity.id
_entity.type
_entity.pdbx_description
1 polymer ?
#
loop_
_entity_poly.entity_id
_entity_poly.type
_entity_poly.pdbx_seq_one_letter_code
_entity_poly.pdbx_strand_id
1 'polypeptide(L)'
;MVAASASGDTTAPASGAADVGAGGAQSQPWNEHLQGWSGAGADELRSADQALAQARRDREDIDQQFTRGIEEARGAARASQERLRAVLAEVEAAQLQLGPSLDTQAGRQQYAELLESKLAEVQTILADAQESHGRGVTALMSAAARYGTTAL
;
A
#
# COMPACT_ATOMS: atom_id res chain seq x y z
N MET A 1 19.24 -22.10 -62.81
CA MET A 1 18.30 -21.07 -63.31
C MET A 1 16.89 -21.59 -63.08
N VAL A 2 16.15 -20.94 -62.16
CA VAL A 2 14.69 -20.84 -61.98
C VAL A 2 14.48 -20.46 -60.50
N ALA A 3 13.73 -19.38 -60.30
CA ALA A 3 13.44 -18.74 -59.03
C ALA A 3 12.28 -19.41 -58.27
N ALA A 4 12.20 -19.19 -56.96
CA ALA A 4 10.94 -19.14 -56.22
C ALA A 4 11.14 -18.39 -54.88
N SER A 5 10.50 -17.23 -54.78
CA SER A 5 10.24 -16.52 -53.53
C SER A 5 8.99 -17.11 -52.85
N ALA A 6 8.98 -17.22 -51.53
CA ALA A 6 7.75 -17.28 -50.73
C ALA A 6 7.99 -16.75 -49.31
N SER A 7 7.07 -15.89 -48.89
CA SER A 7 7.00 -15.12 -47.65
C SER A 7 6.55 -15.94 -46.43
N GLY A 8 6.85 -15.45 -45.22
CA GLY A 8 5.91 -15.48 -44.10
C GLY A 8 6.34 -16.18 -42.80
N ASP A 9 6.52 -15.35 -41.78
CA ASP A 9 5.92 -15.47 -40.44
C ASP A 9 6.81 -15.83 -39.21
N THR A 10 6.77 -14.87 -38.27
CA THR A 10 6.88 -14.89 -36.80
C THR A 10 7.71 -15.96 -36.08
N THR A 11 8.71 -15.51 -35.30
CA THR A 11 8.99 -16.07 -33.96
C THR A 11 9.74 -15.06 -33.10
N ALA A 12 9.15 -14.75 -31.95
CA ALA A 12 9.69 -13.88 -30.90
C ALA A 12 10.96 -14.46 -30.24
N PRO A 13 11.78 -13.63 -29.58
CA PRO A 13 12.53 -14.09 -28.42
C PRO A 13 11.84 -13.67 -27.12
N ALA A 14 11.73 -14.67 -26.24
CA ALA A 14 11.18 -14.60 -24.91
C ALA A 14 11.92 -13.64 -23.97
N SER A 15 11.13 -13.11 -23.06
CA SER A 15 11.43 -12.48 -21.77
C SER A 15 12.51 -13.16 -20.92
N GLY A 16 13.29 -12.33 -20.24
CA GLY A 16 14.09 -12.64 -19.04
C GLY A 16 14.89 -11.41 -18.63
N ALA A 17 14.29 -10.46 -17.92
CA ALA A 17 14.25 -10.37 -16.45
C ALA A 17 15.53 -9.77 -15.83
N ALA A 18 15.27 -8.80 -14.93
CA ALA A 18 16.16 -8.19 -13.95
C ALA A 18 17.15 -7.11 -14.46
N ASP A 19 16.73 -5.85 -14.36
CA ASP A 19 17.26 -4.99 -13.28
C ASP A 19 16.31 -3.80 -13.05
N VAL A 20 15.35 -3.98 -12.15
CA VAL A 20 14.57 -2.87 -11.58
C VAL A 20 15.05 -2.75 -10.14
N GLY A 21 16.13 -2.01 -9.93
CA GLY A 21 16.64 -1.81 -8.57
C GLY A 21 18.03 -1.21 -8.44
N ALA A 22 18.20 0.06 -8.80
CA ALA A 22 19.11 1.04 -8.17
C ALA A 22 19.13 2.29 -9.06
N GLY A 23 18.70 3.46 -8.59
CA GLY A 23 19.43 4.16 -7.54
C GLY A 23 20.58 4.97 -8.16
N GLY A 24 20.24 5.94 -9.00
CA GLY A 24 21.19 6.89 -9.54
C GLY A 24 20.42 7.97 -10.26
N ALA A 25 20.50 9.20 -9.77
CA ALA A 25 20.03 10.37 -10.49
C ALA A 25 20.70 10.35 -11.88
N GLN A 26 19.98 9.90 -12.91
CA GLN A 26 20.44 10.02 -14.29
C GLN A 26 20.49 11.52 -14.56
N SER A 27 21.70 12.08 -14.43
CA SER A 27 22.02 13.42 -14.87
C SER A 27 21.56 13.52 -16.30
N GLN A 28 20.54 14.35 -16.51
CA GLN A 28 19.93 14.51 -17.82
C GLN A 28 21.00 15.00 -18.82
N PRO A 29 20.90 14.65 -20.11
CA PRO A 29 21.96 14.91 -21.09
C PRO A 29 22.32 16.40 -21.24
N TRP A 30 21.45 17.32 -20.82
CA TRP A 30 21.74 18.75 -20.78
C TRP A 30 22.66 19.18 -19.62
N ASN A 31 22.76 18.39 -18.56
CA ASN A 31 23.58 18.72 -17.38
C ASN A 31 25.07 18.64 -17.68
N GLU A 32 25.48 17.75 -18.60
CA GLU A 32 26.84 17.69 -19.14
C GLU A 32 27.18 18.95 -19.94
N HIS A 33 26.22 19.49 -20.70
CA HIS A 33 26.39 20.74 -21.45
C HIS A 33 26.46 21.98 -20.54
N LEU A 34 25.83 21.93 -19.35
CA LEU A 34 25.86 23.03 -18.38
C LEU A 34 27.21 23.23 -17.70
N GLN A 35 28.05 22.20 -17.63
CA GLN A 35 29.39 22.32 -17.02
C GLN A 35 30.34 23.23 -17.82
N GLY A 36 30.08 23.39 -19.12
CA GLY A 36 30.82 24.31 -19.99
C GLY A 36 30.24 25.72 -20.07
N TRP A 37 29.05 25.96 -19.48
CA TRP A 37 28.38 27.26 -19.51
C TRP A 37 28.65 28.03 -18.21
N SER A 38 29.12 29.27 -18.34
CA SER A 38 29.43 30.15 -17.21
C SER A 38 28.61 31.44 -17.28
N GLY A 39 28.27 32.00 -16.12
CA GLY A 39 27.50 33.25 -15.99
C GLY A 39 26.14 33.02 -15.34
N ALA A 40 25.46 34.13 -15.00
CA ALA A 40 24.24 34.11 -14.19
C ALA A 40 23.15 33.15 -14.71
N GLY A 41 22.92 33.10 -16.03
CA GLY A 41 21.93 32.18 -16.61
C GLY A 41 22.29 30.69 -16.47
N ALA A 42 23.58 30.34 -16.45
CA ALA A 42 24.04 28.98 -16.20
C ALA A 42 23.91 28.60 -14.71
N ASP A 43 24.11 29.56 -13.81
CA ASP A 43 23.86 29.38 -12.37
C ASP A 43 22.37 29.18 -12.08
N GLU A 44 21.49 29.99 -12.69
CA GLU A 44 20.04 29.86 -12.58
C GLU A 44 19.53 28.50 -13.09
N LEU A 45 20.02 28.06 -14.25
CA LEU A 45 19.61 26.78 -14.82
C LEU A 45 20.10 25.59 -13.98
N ARG A 46 21.31 25.65 -13.40
CA ARG A 46 21.77 24.65 -12.42
C ARG A 46 20.91 24.63 -11.16
N SER A 47 20.53 25.80 -10.64
CA SER A 47 19.62 25.90 -9.49
C SER A 47 18.25 25.29 -9.81
N ALA A 48 17.70 25.55 -11.00
CA ALA A 48 16.43 25.01 -11.45
C ALA A 48 16.48 23.48 -11.64
N ASP A 49 17.58 22.95 -12.20
CA ASP A 49 17.77 21.50 -12.36
C ASP A 49 17.88 20.79 -11.00
N GLN A 50 18.62 21.38 -10.05
CA GLN A 50 18.68 20.87 -8.67
C GLN A 50 17.32 20.90 -7.97
N ALA A 51 16.57 22.00 -8.12
CA ALA A 51 15.21 22.09 -7.58
C ALA A 51 14.27 21.05 -8.20
N LEU A 52 14.36 20.82 -9.51
CA LEU A 52 13.57 19.80 -10.21
C LEU A 52 13.96 18.38 -9.77
N ALA A 53 15.25 18.10 -9.63
CA ALA A 53 15.72 16.82 -9.12
C ALA A 53 15.25 16.57 -7.69
N GLN A 54 15.24 17.61 -6.84
CA GLN A 54 14.71 17.54 -5.50
C GLN A 54 13.20 17.28 -5.50
N ALA A 55 12.42 18.04 -6.28
CA ALA A 55 10.98 17.87 -6.40
C ALA A 55 10.59 16.47 -6.90
N ARG A 56 11.36 15.87 -7.82
CA ARG A 56 11.15 14.49 -8.27
C ARG A 56 11.35 13.47 -7.14
N ARG A 57 12.43 13.61 -6.37
CA ARG A 57 12.70 12.74 -5.21
C ARG A 57 11.63 12.87 -4.15
N ASP A 58 11.22 14.11 -3.85
CA ASP A 58 10.16 14.37 -2.88
C ASP A 58 8.85 13.74 -3.34
N ARG A 59 8.50 13.85 -4.62
CA ARG A 59 7.32 13.19 -5.19
C ARG A 59 7.37 11.68 -5.06
N GLU A 60 8.50 11.05 -5.42
CA GLU A 60 8.68 9.60 -5.31
C GLU A 60 8.58 9.11 -3.85
N ASP A 61 9.15 9.85 -2.89
CA ASP A 61 9.00 9.55 -1.47
C ASP A 61 7.54 9.63 -1.02
N ILE A 62 6.81 10.68 -1.43
CA ILE A 62 5.39 10.84 -1.10
C ILE A 62 4.56 9.71 -1.71
N ASP A 63 4.81 9.31 -2.97
CA ASP A 63 4.12 8.19 -3.63
C ASP A 63 4.35 6.85 -2.92
N GLN A 64 5.58 6.61 -2.45
CA GLN A 64 5.90 5.42 -1.68
C GLN A 64 5.18 5.41 -0.33
N GLN A 65 5.14 6.55 0.37
CA GLN A 65 4.41 6.70 1.63
C GLN A 65 2.91 6.50 1.44
N PHE A 66 2.34 7.03 0.34
CA PHE A 66 0.93 6.86 -0.01
C PHE A 66 0.59 5.39 -0.28
N THR A 67 1.38 4.73 -1.11
CA THR A 67 1.22 3.29 -1.41
C THR A 67 1.27 2.46 -0.15
N ARG A 68 2.29 2.67 0.69
CA ARG A 68 2.45 1.96 1.97
C ARG A 68 1.25 2.17 2.89
N GLY A 69 0.79 3.42 3.03
CA GLY A 69 -0.38 3.73 3.86
C GLY A 69 -1.67 3.02 3.40
N ILE A 70 -1.88 2.90 2.08
CA ILE A 70 -3.01 2.15 1.52
C ILE A 70 -2.87 0.65 1.78
N GLU A 71 -1.68 0.09 1.60
CA GLU A 71 -1.42 -1.33 1.85
C GLU A 71 -1.61 -1.69 3.33
N GLU A 72 -1.10 -0.87 4.24
CA GLU A 72 -1.30 -1.03 5.68
C GLU A 72 -2.78 -0.96 6.06
N ALA A 73 -3.53 0.03 5.55
CA ALA A 73 -4.96 0.14 5.79
C ALA A 73 -5.74 -1.09 5.26
N ARG A 74 -5.39 -1.58 4.06
CA ARG A 74 -5.99 -2.80 3.50
C ARG A 74 -5.64 -4.04 4.30
N GLY A 75 -4.40 -4.18 4.73
CA GLY A 75 -3.92 -5.28 5.57
C GLY A 75 -4.67 -5.32 6.90
N ALA A 76 -4.79 -4.18 7.56
CA ALA A 76 -5.53 -4.04 8.81
C ALA A 76 -7.02 -4.38 8.63
N ALA A 77 -7.67 -3.86 7.58
CA ALA A 77 -9.07 -4.16 7.31
C ALA A 77 -9.32 -5.67 7.09
N ARG A 78 -8.42 -6.35 6.34
CA ARG A 78 -8.49 -7.80 6.15
C ARG A 78 -8.30 -8.56 7.45
N ALA A 79 -7.30 -8.18 8.25
CA ALA A 79 -7.03 -8.81 9.54
C ALA A 79 -8.21 -8.66 10.51
N SER A 80 -8.82 -7.48 10.59
CA SER A 80 -10.03 -7.26 11.40
C SER A 80 -11.20 -8.11 10.91
N GLN A 81 -11.40 -8.22 9.59
CA GLN A 81 -12.46 -9.05 9.02
C GLN A 81 -12.25 -10.55 9.32
N GLU A 82 -11.02 -11.04 9.22
CA GLU A 82 -10.66 -12.43 9.55
C GLU A 82 -10.94 -12.73 11.03
N ARG A 83 -10.54 -11.84 11.94
CA ARG A 83 -10.84 -11.98 13.37
C ARG A 83 -12.33 -11.99 13.67
N LEU A 84 -13.11 -11.10 13.04
CA LEU A 84 -14.57 -11.09 13.21
C LEU A 84 -15.23 -12.40 12.72
N ARG A 85 -14.73 -12.98 11.63
CA ARG A 85 -15.20 -14.28 11.15
C ARG A 85 -14.85 -15.40 12.13
N ALA A 86 -13.66 -15.37 12.73
CA ALA A 86 -13.27 -16.34 13.75
C ALA A 86 -14.19 -16.26 14.98
N VAL A 87 -14.46 -15.04 15.47
CA VAL A 87 -15.42 -14.83 16.57
C VAL A 87 -16.80 -15.39 16.22
N LEU A 88 -17.31 -15.13 15.02
CA LEU A 88 -18.59 -15.68 14.58
C LEU A 88 -18.59 -17.22 14.59
N ALA A 89 -17.56 -17.84 14.02
CA ALA A 89 -17.43 -19.30 14.00
C ALA A 89 -17.36 -19.90 15.42
N GLU A 90 -16.71 -19.21 16.36
CA GLU A 90 -16.66 -19.64 17.75
C GLU A 90 -18.02 -19.52 18.45
N VAL A 91 -18.79 -18.47 18.18
CA VAL A 91 -20.17 -18.34 18.68
C VAL A 91 -21.07 -19.43 18.11
N GLU A 92 -20.99 -19.71 16.81
CA GLU A 92 -21.74 -20.79 16.16
C GLU A 92 -21.37 -22.17 16.75
N ALA A 93 -20.08 -22.43 16.95
CA ALA A 93 -19.60 -23.65 17.59
C ALA A 93 -20.11 -23.78 19.03
N ALA A 94 -20.07 -22.70 19.81
CA ALA A 94 -20.59 -22.66 21.16
C ALA A 94 -22.10 -22.90 21.20
N GLN A 95 -22.87 -22.34 20.26
CA GLN A 95 -24.30 -22.57 20.16
C GLN A 95 -24.62 -24.05 19.89
N LEU A 96 -23.84 -24.71 19.04
CA LEU A 96 -23.99 -26.15 18.77
C LEU A 96 -23.64 -27.00 20.00
N GLN A 97 -22.58 -26.65 20.72
CA GLN A 97 -22.13 -27.39 21.91
C GLN A 97 -23.05 -27.21 23.11
N LEU A 98 -23.45 -25.97 23.39
CA LEU A 98 -24.27 -25.61 24.55
C LEU A 98 -25.77 -25.76 24.28
N GLY A 99 -26.19 -25.83 23.01
CA GLY A 99 -27.58 -25.97 22.57
C GLY A 99 -28.41 -26.96 23.40
N PRO A 100 -27.93 -28.20 23.64
CA PRO A 100 -28.65 -29.19 24.45
C PRO A 100 -28.85 -28.80 25.93
N SER A 101 -28.12 -27.82 26.44
CA SER A 101 -28.15 -27.38 27.85
C SER A 101 -28.81 -26.00 28.04
N LEU A 102 -29.24 -25.33 26.96
CA LEU A 102 -29.85 -23.99 26.99
C LEU A 102 -31.25 -23.98 27.64
N ASP A 103 -31.89 -25.13 27.81
CA ASP A 103 -33.11 -25.28 28.58
C ASP A 103 -32.86 -25.18 30.10
N THR A 104 -31.64 -25.44 30.54
CA THR A 104 -31.20 -25.27 31.93
C THR A 104 -30.75 -23.84 32.23
N GLN A 105 -30.90 -23.41 33.48
CA GLN A 105 -30.37 -22.11 33.93
C GLN A 105 -28.84 -22.04 33.78
N ALA A 106 -28.14 -23.11 34.13
CA ALA A 106 -26.69 -23.16 34.06
C ALA A 106 -26.17 -23.02 32.63
N GLY A 107 -26.76 -23.73 31.66
CA GLY A 107 -26.38 -23.64 30.25
C GLY A 107 -26.67 -22.26 29.65
N ARG A 108 -27.78 -21.61 30.01
CA ARG A 108 -28.04 -20.21 29.62
C ARG A 108 -27.01 -19.25 30.17
N GLN A 109 -26.59 -19.45 31.42
CA GLN A 109 -25.60 -18.58 32.06
C GLN A 109 -24.22 -18.74 31.41
N GLN A 110 -23.80 -19.97 31.13
CA GLN A 110 -22.55 -20.23 30.38
C GLN A 110 -22.57 -19.61 28.98
N TYR A 111 -23.69 -19.71 28.26
CA TYR A 111 -23.81 -19.10 26.94
C TYR A 111 -23.80 -17.56 27.02
N ALA A 112 -24.43 -16.97 28.03
CA ALA A 112 -24.40 -15.52 28.25
C ALA A 112 -22.98 -15.01 28.54
N GLU A 113 -22.24 -15.70 29.41
CA GLU A 113 -20.83 -15.38 29.72
C GLU A 113 -19.95 -15.46 28.47
N LEU A 114 -20.16 -16.47 27.62
CA LEU A 114 -19.46 -16.58 26.35
C LEU A 114 -19.79 -15.41 25.41
N LEU A 115 -21.07 -15.07 25.25
CA LEU A 115 -21.47 -13.95 24.41
C LEU A 115 -20.91 -12.61 24.90
N GLU A 116 -20.87 -12.39 26.22
CA GLU A 116 -20.26 -11.21 26.82
C GLU A 116 -18.75 -11.15 26.52
N SER A 117 -18.04 -12.27 26.70
CA SER A 117 -16.63 -12.37 26.33
C SER A 117 -16.40 -12.08 24.84
N LYS A 118 -17.24 -12.60 23.95
CA LYS A 118 -17.12 -12.36 22.50
C LYS A 118 -17.49 -10.95 22.10
N LEU A 119 -18.43 -10.31 22.79
CA LEU A 119 -18.73 -8.91 22.61
C LEU A 119 -17.52 -8.03 22.96
N ALA A 120 -16.83 -8.30 24.07
CA ALA A 120 -15.61 -7.58 24.45
C ALA A 120 -14.48 -7.75 23.41
N GLU A 121 -14.35 -8.95 22.86
CA GLU A 121 -13.40 -9.23 21.77
C GLU A 121 -13.73 -8.42 20.51
N VAL A 122 -15.00 -8.39 20.09
CA VAL A 122 -15.45 -7.57 18.95
C VAL A 122 -15.18 -6.08 19.17
N GLN A 123 -15.43 -5.56 20.38
CA GLN A 123 -15.13 -4.18 20.71
C GLN A 123 -13.63 -3.87 20.58
N THR A 124 -12.78 -4.80 21.00
CA THR A 124 -11.32 -4.68 20.84
C THR A 124 -10.92 -4.67 19.37
N ILE A 125 -11.46 -5.58 18.56
CA ILE A 125 -11.20 -5.63 17.12
C ILE A 125 -11.63 -4.32 16.44
N LEU A 126 -12.75 -3.74 16.86
CA LEU A 126 -13.24 -2.47 16.31
C LEU A 126 -12.33 -1.30 16.70
N ALA A 127 -11.88 -1.25 17.96
CA ALA A 127 -10.95 -0.22 18.43
C ALA A 127 -9.62 -0.29 17.66
N ASP A 128 -9.05 -1.48 17.50
CA ASP A 128 -7.83 -1.70 16.71
C ASP A 128 -8.01 -1.25 15.25
N ALA A 129 -9.17 -1.56 14.66
CA ALA A 129 -9.50 -1.16 13.28
C ALA A 129 -9.62 0.36 13.15
N GLN A 130 -10.24 1.04 14.12
CA GLN A 130 -10.36 2.50 14.15
C GLN A 130 -9.00 3.16 14.30
N GLU A 131 -8.14 2.66 15.19
CA GLU A 131 -6.78 3.16 15.35
C GLU A 131 -5.97 3.00 14.06
N SER A 132 -6.03 1.82 13.43
CA SER A 132 -5.32 1.57 12.18
C SER A 132 -5.84 2.44 11.04
N HIS A 133 -7.15 2.65 10.93
CA HIS A 133 -7.71 3.59 9.96
C HIS A 133 -7.26 5.03 10.25
N GLY A 134 -7.24 5.45 11.51
CA GLY A 134 -6.75 6.78 11.91
C GLY A 134 -5.30 7.01 11.50
N ARG A 135 -4.44 6.01 11.69
CA ARG A 135 -3.05 6.04 11.21
C ARG A 135 -2.96 6.15 9.69
N GLY A 136 -3.75 5.36 8.96
CA GLY A 136 -3.81 5.41 7.49
C GLY A 136 -4.27 6.78 6.96
N VAL A 137 -5.34 7.35 7.53
CA VAL A 137 -5.83 8.70 7.16
C VAL A 137 -4.79 9.77 7.44
N THR A 138 -4.08 9.70 8.57
CA THR A 138 -3.02 10.64 8.92
C THR A 138 -1.86 10.58 7.92
N ALA A 139 -1.44 9.37 7.53
CA ALA A 139 -0.40 9.17 6.52
C ALA A 139 -0.82 9.75 5.16
N LEU A 140 -2.07 9.50 4.73
CA LEU A 140 -2.62 10.05 3.49
C LEU A 140 -2.71 11.58 3.52
N MET A 141 -3.11 12.18 4.64
CA MET A 141 -3.23 13.63 4.77
C MET A 141 -1.87 14.31 4.80
N SER A 142 -0.88 13.71 5.47
CA SER A 142 0.52 14.15 5.42
C SER A 142 1.06 14.13 3.99
N ALA A 143 0.85 13.03 3.28
CA ALA A 143 1.24 12.89 1.87
C ALA A 143 0.56 13.94 0.98
N ALA A 144 -0.76 14.15 1.13
CA ALA A 144 -1.51 15.14 0.38
C ALA A 144 -1.03 16.58 0.64
N ALA A 145 -0.73 16.93 1.89
CA ALA A 145 -0.19 18.23 2.26
C ALA A 145 1.19 18.48 1.61
N ARG A 146 2.07 17.48 1.62
CA ARG A 146 3.39 17.56 0.98
C ARG A 146 3.28 17.72 -0.54
N TYR A 147 2.35 17.02 -1.18
CA TYR A 147 2.02 17.18 -2.59
C TYR A 147 1.63 18.62 -2.94
N GLY A 148 0.79 19.26 -2.11
CA GLY A 148 0.39 20.65 -2.27
C GLY A 148 1.54 21.65 -2.13
N THR A 149 2.54 21.34 -1.29
CA THR A 149 3.73 22.20 -1.10
C THR A 149 4.78 22.05 -2.19
N THR A 150 4.90 20.88 -2.83
CA THR A 150 5.86 20.65 -3.93
C THR A 150 5.37 21.13 -5.30
N ALA A 151 4.08 21.49 -5.41
CA ALA A 151 3.45 21.96 -6.66
C ALA A 151 3.40 23.49 -6.80
N LEU A 152 3.87 24.24 -5.79
CA LEU A 152 3.98 25.70 -5.75
C LEU A 152 5.45 26.12 -5.90
#